data_AF-A0A954T1X5-F1
#
_entry.id   AF-A0A954T1X5-F1
#
_cell.length_a   1.000
_cell.length_b   1.000
_cell.length_c   1.000
_cell.angle_alpha   90.00
_cell.angle_beta   90.00
_cell.angle_gamma   90.00
#
_symmetry.space_group_name_H-M   'P 1'
#
loop_
_entity.id
_entity.type
_entity.pdbx_description
1 polymer ?
#
loop_
_entity_poly.entity_id
_entity_poly.type
_entity_poly.pdbx_seq_one_letter_code
_entity_poly.pdbx_strand_id
1 'polypeptide(L)'
;MTSMVMIELTDSEARVLLPVHAQPNARQDGIVGIHDGRLKVAVTQAPEKGKANKQFIRVIATALGLKRSQIVLVKGQTSSTKTFAVSGISQAELQSRIATILKD
;
A
#
# COMPACT_ATOMS: atom_id res chain seq x y z
N MET A 1 -20.31 -2.64 14.01
CA MET A 1 -20.40 -3.25 12.66
C MET A 1 -19.25 -2.70 11.83
N THR A 2 -18.07 -3.35 11.88
CA THR A 2 -16.88 -2.84 11.16
C THR A 2 -17.06 -3.11 9.67
N SER A 3 -17.29 -2.04 8.91
CA SER A 3 -17.34 -2.06 7.44
C SER A 3 -16.18 -2.86 6.87
N MET A 4 -16.50 -3.92 6.12
CA MET A 4 -15.54 -4.74 5.41
C MET A 4 -14.88 -3.90 4.32
N VAL A 5 -13.65 -3.45 4.60
CA VAL A 5 -12.70 -2.97 3.60
C VAL A 5 -12.36 -4.17 2.71
N MET A 6 -12.97 -4.23 1.52
CA MET A 6 -12.70 -5.26 0.52
C MET A 6 -11.44 -4.89 -0.28
N ILE A 7 -10.29 -5.09 0.34
CA ILE A 7 -9.02 -5.15 -0.40
C ILE A 7 -8.69 -6.63 -0.56
N GLU A 8 -8.40 -7.04 -1.80
CA GLU A 8 -7.97 -8.41 -2.10
C GLU A 8 -6.52 -8.61 -1.65
N LEU A 9 -6.34 -8.85 -0.35
CA LEU A 9 -5.06 -9.31 0.18
C LEU A 9 -4.87 -10.79 -0.14
N THR A 10 -3.67 -11.17 -0.56
CA THR A 10 -3.31 -12.57 -0.83
C THR A 10 -2.16 -12.97 0.07
N ASP A 11 -2.26 -14.11 0.76
CA ASP A 11 -1.15 -14.67 1.51
C ASP A 11 -0.27 -15.54 0.59
N SER A 12 1.05 -15.34 0.63
CA SER A 12 2.02 -16.05 -0.20
C SER A 12 3.31 -16.27 0.59
N GLU A 13 3.62 -17.52 0.91
CA GLU A 13 4.91 -17.98 1.48
C GLU A 13 5.49 -17.04 2.56
N ALA A 14 4.69 -16.75 3.60
CA ALA A 14 5.01 -15.87 4.73
C ALA A 14 5.04 -14.35 4.44
N ARG A 15 4.44 -13.92 3.32
CA ARG A 15 4.23 -12.51 2.99
C ARG A 15 2.80 -12.26 2.56
N VAL A 16 2.28 -11.08 2.86
CA VAL A 16 0.97 -10.64 2.39
C VAL A 16 1.15 -9.74 1.16
N LEU A 17 0.49 -10.06 0.08
CA LEU A 17 0.43 -9.23 -1.13
C LEU A 17 -0.63 -8.14 -0.93
N LEU A 18 -0.15 -6.90 -0.96
CA LEU A 18 -0.94 -5.69 -0.88
C LEU A 18 -1.05 -5.06 -2.27
N PRO A 19 -2.21 -5.14 -2.93
CA PRO A 19 -2.44 -4.40 -4.17
C PRO A 19 -2.64 -2.91 -3.86
N VAL A 20 -1.92 -2.08 -4.59
CA VAL A 20 -1.86 -0.62 -4.41
C VAL A 20 -2.16 0.08 -5.72
N HIS A 21 -3.05 1.06 -5.68
CA HIS A 21 -3.21 2.04 -6.74
C HIS A 21 -2.36 3.27 -6.42
N ALA A 22 -1.28 3.44 -7.17
CA ALA A 22 -0.33 4.53 -7.06
C ALA A 22 -0.83 5.78 -7.79
N GLN A 23 -1.06 6.86 -7.03
CA GLN A 23 -1.39 8.18 -7.55
C GLN A 23 -0.18 9.13 -7.35
N PRO A 24 0.67 9.30 -8.38
CA PRO A 24 1.73 10.31 -8.34
C PRO A 24 1.16 11.72 -8.53
N ASN A 25 2.01 12.75 -8.32
CA ASN A 25 1.65 14.17 -8.44
C ASN A 25 0.47 14.60 -7.55
N ALA A 26 0.34 14.00 -6.37
CA ALA A 26 -0.67 14.40 -5.39
C ALA A 26 -0.26 15.69 -4.65
N ARG A 27 -1.24 16.36 -4.04
CA ARG A 27 -0.98 17.52 -3.18
C ARG A 27 -0.24 17.17 -1.89
N GLN A 28 -0.44 15.95 -1.40
CA GLN A 28 0.16 15.44 -0.17
C GLN A 28 0.41 13.93 -0.27
N ASP A 29 1.36 13.46 0.51
CA ASP A 29 1.69 12.04 0.64
C ASP A 29 0.71 11.37 1.62
N GLY A 30 0.10 10.24 1.26
CA GLY A 30 -0.81 9.55 2.16
C GLY A 30 -1.60 8.40 1.54
N ILE A 31 -2.25 7.61 2.42
CA ILE A 31 -3.32 6.69 2.01
C ILE A 31 -4.59 7.52 1.87
N VAL A 32 -5.23 7.45 0.70
CA VAL A 32 -6.37 8.32 0.36
C VAL A 32 -7.67 7.56 0.15
N GLY A 33 -7.67 6.24 0.30
CA GLY A 33 -8.87 5.42 0.14
C GLY A 33 -8.61 4.05 -0.46
N ILE A 34 -9.68 3.47 -0.99
CA ILE A 34 -9.66 2.24 -1.81
C ILE A 34 -10.06 2.63 -3.23
N HIS A 35 -9.42 2.03 -4.22
CA HIS A 35 -9.80 2.17 -5.61
C HIS A 35 -9.74 0.80 -6.29
N ASP A 36 -10.88 0.34 -6.82
CA ASP A 36 -10.98 -0.91 -7.56
C ASP A 36 -10.40 -2.11 -6.79
N GLY A 37 -10.78 -2.26 -5.51
CA GLY A 37 -10.29 -3.32 -4.62
C GLY A 37 -8.83 -3.17 -4.17
N ARG A 38 -8.17 -2.03 -4.44
CA ARG A 38 -6.76 -1.77 -4.11
C ARG A 38 -6.60 -0.60 -3.17
N LEU A 39 -5.55 -0.62 -2.35
CA LEU A 39 -5.21 0.50 -1.48
C LEU A 39 -4.73 1.69 -2.32
N LYS A 40 -5.45 2.81 -2.27
CA LYS A 40 -5.08 4.01 -3.01
C LYS A 40 -4.07 4.82 -2.22
N VAL A 41 -2.86 4.94 -2.77
CA VAL A 41 -1.73 5.65 -2.15
C VAL A 41 -1.33 6.82 -3.03
N ALA A 42 -1.33 8.00 -2.44
CA ALA A 42 -0.98 9.25 -3.09
C ALA A 42 0.44 9.68 -2.69
N VAL A 43 1.23 10.13 -3.66
CA VAL A 43 2.55 10.72 -3.42
C VAL A 43 2.70 11.99 -4.25
N THR A 44 3.37 12.97 -3.67
CA THR A 44 3.73 14.26 -4.27
C THR A 44 4.76 14.11 -5.38
N GLN A 45 5.61 13.07 -5.30
CA GLN A 45 6.67 12.85 -6.26
C GLN A 45 6.14 12.46 -7.64
N ALA A 46 6.74 13.08 -8.65
CA ALA A 46 6.52 12.73 -10.06
C ALA A 46 6.94 11.27 -10.33
N PRO A 47 6.36 10.62 -11.36
CA PRO A 47 6.70 9.25 -11.74
C PRO A 47 8.06 9.17 -12.47
N GLU A 48 9.11 9.78 -11.92
CA GLU A 48 10.48 9.60 -12.40
C GLU A 48 10.97 8.19 -12.01
N LYS A 49 11.46 7.42 -13.00
CA LYS A 49 11.94 6.04 -12.87
C LYS A 49 12.71 5.82 -11.56
N GLY A 50 12.12 5.05 -10.65
CA GLY A 50 12.75 4.57 -9.40
C GLY A 50 12.57 5.44 -8.16
N LYS A 51 12.38 6.77 -8.28
CA LYS A 51 12.20 7.66 -7.11
C LYS A 51 10.81 7.51 -6.48
N ALA A 52 9.77 7.43 -7.32
CA ALA A 52 8.39 7.27 -6.85
C ALA A 52 8.18 5.98 -6.04
N ASN A 53 8.84 4.88 -6.41
CA ASN A 53 8.70 3.59 -5.71
C ASN A 53 9.16 3.67 -4.25
N LYS A 54 10.25 4.40 -3.98
CA LYS A 54 10.76 4.59 -2.61
C LYS A 54 9.78 5.38 -1.75
N GLN A 55 9.08 6.35 -2.34
CA GLN A 55 8.06 7.10 -1.60
C GLN A 55 6.82 6.28 -1.32
N PHE A 56 6.32 5.48 -2.27
CA PHE A 56 5.20 4.60 -1.98
C PHE A 56 5.54 3.66 -0.81
N ILE A 57 6.73 3.06 -0.82
CA ILE A 57 7.20 2.23 0.30
C ILE A 57 7.23 3.04 1.61
N ARG A 58 7.73 4.28 1.57
CA ARG A 58 7.79 5.15 2.75
C ARG A 58 6.40 5.50 3.28
N VAL A 59 5.47 5.91 2.43
CA VAL A 59 4.10 6.27 2.81
C VAL A 59 3.38 5.06 3.38
N ILE A 60 3.46 3.90 2.71
CA ILE A 60 2.85 2.65 3.18
C ILE A 60 3.46 2.23 4.53
N ALA A 61 4.79 2.28 4.66
CA ALA A 61 5.49 1.96 5.90
C ALA A 61 5.04 2.86 7.06
N THR A 62 5.01 4.17 6.84
CA THR A 62 4.63 5.15 7.87
C THR A 62 3.17 4.99 8.25
N ALA A 63 2.26 4.90 7.28
CA ALA A 63 0.83 4.81 7.55
C ALA A 63 0.47 3.51 8.27
N LEU A 64 1.06 2.38 7.88
CA LEU A 64 0.79 1.06 8.48
C LEU A 64 1.68 0.76 9.70
N GLY A 65 2.58 1.65 10.11
CA GLY A 65 3.51 1.39 11.21
C GLY A 65 4.43 0.18 10.97
N LEU A 66 4.90 0.02 9.74
CA LEU A 66 5.78 -1.08 9.30
C LEU A 66 7.18 -0.56 8.95
N LYS A 67 8.19 -1.45 8.98
CA LYS A 67 9.53 -1.10 8.51
C LYS A 67 9.57 -1.11 6.98
N ARG A 68 10.33 -0.18 6.38
CA ARG A 68 10.53 -0.16 4.91
C ARG A 68 11.11 -1.47 4.37
N SER A 69 11.93 -2.16 5.16
CA SER A 69 12.51 -3.46 4.80
C SER A 69 11.48 -4.60 4.74
N GLN A 70 10.30 -4.41 5.36
CA GLN A 70 9.22 -5.40 5.28
C GLN A 70 8.41 -5.27 3.99
N ILE A 71 8.55 -4.16 3.25
CA ILE A 71 7.70 -3.84 2.11
C ILE A 71 8.56 -3.86 0.84
N VAL A 72 8.24 -4.79 -0.07
CA VAL A 72 8.96 -4.96 -1.33
C VAL A 72 7.98 -4.84 -2.49
N LEU A 73 8.32 -4.05 -3.50
CA LEU A 73 7.54 -4.00 -4.74
C LEU A 73 7.77 -5.28 -5.55
N VAL A 74 6.72 -6.09 -5.73
CA VAL A 74 6.81 -7.35 -6.49
C VAL A 74 6.23 -7.24 -7.90
N LYS A 75 5.31 -6.30 -8.15
CA LYS A 75 4.69 -6.08 -9.48
C LYS A 75 4.35 -4.61 -9.71
N GLY A 76 4.35 -4.20 -10.99
CA GLY A 76 3.88 -2.87 -11.37
C GLY A 76 4.93 -1.76 -11.27
N GLN A 77 6.20 -2.07 -11.51
CA GLN A 77 7.28 -1.09 -11.40
C GLN A 77 7.06 0.18 -12.24
N THR A 78 6.46 0.02 -13.42
CA THR A 78 6.14 1.09 -14.38
C THR A 78 4.65 1.44 -14.44
N SER A 79 3.78 0.75 -13.69
CA SER A 79 2.33 0.97 -13.70
C SER A 79 1.86 1.71 -12.44
N SER A 80 0.72 2.40 -12.55
CA SER A 80 -0.04 2.91 -11.41
C SER A 80 -0.64 1.76 -10.59
N THR A 81 -0.83 0.58 -11.19
CA THR A 81 -1.23 -0.61 -10.46
C THR A 81 0.01 -1.34 -9.97
N LYS A 82 0.23 -1.34 -8.65
CA LYS A 82 1.39 -1.91 -7.98
C LYS A 82 0.97 -3.03 -7.04
N THR A 83 1.85 -3.99 -6.81
CA THR A 83 1.68 -5.00 -5.77
C THR A 83 2.91 -5.00 -4.90
N PHE A 84 2.71 -4.82 -3.60
CA PHE A 84 3.76 -4.87 -2.60
C PHE A 84 3.63 -6.13 -1.77
N ALA A 85 4.72 -6.87 -1.60
CA ALA A 85 4.79 -7.95 -0.63
C ALA A 85 5.20 -7.37 0.73
N VAL A 86 4.41 -7.68 1.75
CA VAL A 86 4.62 -7.24 3.13
C VAL A 86 4.98 -8.46 3.98
N SER A 87 6.18 -8.45 4.58
CA SER A 87 6.70 -9.57 5.38
C SER A 87 6.55 -9.30 6.87
N GLY A 88 6.41 -10.36 7.69
CA GLY A 88 6.40 -10.23 9.16
C GLY A 88 5.12 -9.61 9.74
N ILE A 89 4.01 -9.73 9.01
CA ILE A 89 2.66 -9.34 9.43
C ILE A 89 1.67 -10.33 8.81
N SER A 90 0.60 -10.69 9.53
CA SER A 90 -0.45 -11.56 9.00
C SER A 90 -1.43 -10.76 8.14
N GLN A 91 -2.15 -11.45 7.25
CA GLN A 91 -3.19 -10.82 6.42
C GLN A 91 -4.24 -10.09 7.28
N ALA A 92 -4.70 -10.72 8.36
CA ALA A 92 -5.71 -10.14 9.26
C ALA A 92 -5.21 -8.87 9.96
N GLU A 93 -3.97 -8.87 10.45
CA GLU A 93 -3.36 -7.70 11.09
C GLU A 93 -3.16 -6.55 10.08
N LEU A 94 -2.71 -6.86 8.86
CA LEU A 94 -2.57 -5.87 7.80
C LEU A 94 -3.93 -5.25 7.42
N GLN A 95 -4.96 -6.08 7.28
CA GLN A 95 -6.31 -5.63 6.99
C GLN A 95 -6.86 -4.74 8.10
N SER A 96 -6.63 -5.10 9.37
CA SER A 96 -7.03 -4.31 10.53
C SER A 96 -6.41 -2.90 10.50
N ARG A 97 -5.08 -2.81 10.26
CA ARG A 97 -4.38 -1.54 10.16
C ARG A 97 -4.90 -0.66 9.03
N ILE A 98 -5.14 -1.25 7.86
CA ILE A 98 -5.73 -0.52 6.73
C ILE A 98 -7.13 -0.02 7.09
N ALA A 99 -7.95 -0.87 7.71
CA ALA A 99 -9.30 -0.49 8.11
C ALA A 99 -9.31 0.64 9.14
N THR A 100 -8.33 0.72 10.04
CA THR A 100 -8.16 1.85 10.97
C THR A 100 -7.86 3.13 10.23
N ILE A 101 -6.93 3.12 9.27
CA ILE A 101 -6.52 4.33 8.51
C ILE A 101 -7.65 4.86 7.62
N LEU A 102 -8.51 3.97 7.10
CA LEU A 102 -9.61 4.36 6.22
C LEU A 102 -10.88 4.82 6.96
N LYS A 103 -10.92 4.66 8.29
CA LYS A 103 -12.03 5.11 9.13
C LYS A 103 -11.81 6.51 9.72
N ASP A 104 -10.58 6.99 9.66
CA ASP A 104 -10.15 8.35 10.04
C ASP A 104 -10.24 9.29 8.83
#